data_AF-A0A538JGQ4-F1
#
_entry.id   AF-A0A538JGQ4-F1
#
_cell.length_a   1.000
_cell.length_b   1.000
_cell.length_c   1.000
_cell.angle_alpha   90.00
_cell.angle_beta   90.00
_cell.angle_gamma   90.00
#
_symmetry.space_group_name_H-M   'P 1'
#
loop_
_entity.id
_entity.type
_entity.pdbx_description
1 polymer ?
#
loop_
_entity_poly.entity_id
_entity_poly.type
_entity_poly.pdbx_seq_one_letter_code
_entity_poly.pdbx_strand_id
1 'polypeptide(L)'
;MSAFRAAIDNCLDLVLHAQDRIEASPELELMSPASLGIVTFRRRPSSVDDEAILERVNASIAERMERGGEVFISTGRVRGSYVLRLCILNHSTSEAEVDRALELAATLAVDAAPGPPTVTRESYPAIEASWVGRSSLDVDAIRSFALFASLDGEQAERVLHAAHEHHAVTGEAVIEQWQVSRDLYVVLNGAVAILVDGDRVRTLGPGEFFGELAAIDWGAGYGRTRSATVTATEPTRLLVLDWVLVNWLMKAAPAFGERLETASRERLAAL
;
A
#
# COMPACT_ATOMS: atom_id res chain seq x y z
N MET A 1 25.41 -1.78 8.50
CA MET A 1 24.84 -1.00 7.37
C MET A 1 25.34 -1.48 6.00
N SER A 2 26.59 -1.93 5.83
CA SER A 2 27.12 -2.41 4.53
C SER A 2 26.38 -3.64 3.97
N ALA A 3 26.10 -4.65 4.79
CA ALA A 3 25.40 -5.87 4.35
C ALA A 3 23.96 -5.60 3.87
N PHE A 4 23.25 -4.69 4.55
CA PHE A 4 21.89 -4.30 4.17
C PHE A 4 21.87 -3.53 2.84
N ARG A 5 22.83 -2.62 2.65
CA ARG A 5 23.03 -1.94 1.38
C ARG A 5 23.32 -2.93 0.26
N ALA A 6 24.28 -3.84 0.46
CA ALA A 6 24.64 -4.85 -0.53
C ALA A 6 23.46 -5.77 -0.89
N ALA A 7 22.63 -6.13 0.08
CA ALA A 7 21.41 -6.90 -0.15
C ALA A 7 20.39 -6.14 -1.01
N ILE A 8 20.18 -4.85 -0.75
CA ILE A 8 19.30 -3.99 -1.57
C ILE A 8 19.88 -3.83 -2.98
N ASP A 9 21.16 -3.49 -3.08
CA ASP A 9 21.84 -3.31 -4.37
C ASP A 9 21.73 -4.59 -5.21
N ASN A 10 21.95 -5.77 -4.62
CA ASN A 10 21.77 -7.05 -5.31
C ASN A 10 20.32 -7.24 -5.83
N CYS A 11 19.30 -6.95 -5.03
CA CYS A 11 17.91 -7.03 -5.48
C CYS A 11 17.62 -6.06 -6.64
N LEU A 12 18.20 -4.87 -6.62
CA LEU A 12 18.06 -3.86 -7.67
C LEU A 12 18.80 -4.27 -8.96
N ASP A 13 20.00 -4.82 -8.83
CA ASP A 13 20.78 -5.33 -9.95
C ASP A 13 20.08 -6.51 -10.62
N LEU A 14 19.53 -7.43 -9.83
CA LEU A 14 18.79 -8.59 -10.33
C LEU A 14 17.52 -8.22 -11.09
N VAL A 15 16.81 -7.15 -10.70
CA VAL A 15 15.63 -6.71 -11.46
C VAL A 15 16.02 -6.03 -12.78
N LEU A 16 17.17 -5.35 -12.83
CA LEU A 16 17.72 -4.82 -14.08
C LEU A 16 18.16 -5.96 -15.00
N HIS A 17 18.86 -6.97 -14.46
CA HIS A 17 19.20 -8.19 -15.18
C HIS A 17 17.95 -8.88 -15.75
N ALA A 18 16.89 -9.00 -14.94
CA ALA A 18 15.63 -9.56 -15.41
C ALA A 18 15.04 -8.78 -16.58
N GLN A 19 15.07 -7.43 -16.53
CA GLN A 19 14.61 -6.59 -17.64
C GLN A 19 15.42 -6.87 -18.91
N ASP A 20 16.75 -6.87 -18.84
CA ASP A 20 17.62 -7.13 -20.00
C ASP A 20 17.32 -8.50 -20.63
N ARG A 21 17.07 -9.51 -19.79
CA ARG A 21 16.68 -10.86 -20.22
C ARG A 21 15.31 -10.93 -20.86
N ILE A 22 14.35 -10.14 -20.37
CA ILE A 22 13.02 -10.02 -20.97
C ILE A 22 13.12 -9.35 -22.35
N GLU A 23 13.84 -8.24 -22.44
CA GLU A 23 14.01 -7.49 -23.70
C GLU A 23 14.76 -8.30 -24.77
N ALA A 24 15.70 -9.15 -24.37
CA ALA A 24 16.41 -10.04 -25.28
C ALA A 24 15.60 -11.28 -25.72
N SER A 25 14.44 -11.54 -25.09
CA SER A 25 13.65 -12.75 -25.35
C SER A 25 12.72 -12.57 -26.55
N PRO A 26 12.64 -13.54 -27.47
CA PRO A 26 11.64 -13.53 -28.53
C PRO A 26 10.22 -13.91 -28.05
N GLU A 27 10.11 -14.48 -26.84
CA GLU A 27 8.86 -14.99 -26.28
C GLU A 27 8.26 -14.07 -25.23
N LEU A 28 9.05 -13.16 -24.66
CA LEU A 28 8.61 -12.26 -23.58
C LEU A 28 8.54 -10.82 -24.07
N GLU A 29 7.54 -10.10 -23.58
CA GLU A 29 7.35 -8.68 -23.84
C GLU A 29 7.44 -7.92 -22.51
N LEU A 30 8.31 -6.91 -22.46
CA LEU A 30 8.42 -6.01 -21.31
C LEU A 30 7.18 -5.10 -21.26
N MET A 31 6.48 -5.11 -20.13
CA MET A 31 5.23 -4.35 -19.94
C MET A 31 5.44 -3.08 -19.14
N SER A 32 6.39 -3.09 -18.20
CA SER A 32 6.92 -1.90 -17.55
C SER A 32 8.38 -2.11 -17.19
N PRO A 33 9.22 -1.06 -17.28
CA PRO A 33 10.62 -1.17 -16.88
C PRO A 33 10.75 -1.49 -15.39
N ALA A 34 11.91 -2.02 -15.03
CA ALA A 34 12.32 -2.31 -13.67
C ALA A 34 12.23 -1.05 -12.79
N SER A 35 11.58 -1.18 -11.64
CA SER A 35 11.47 -0.12 -10.64
C SER A 35 11.32 -0.73 -9.25
N LEU A 36 12.12 -0.27 -8.29
CA LEU A 36 12.04 -0.63 -6.88
C LEU A 36 12.00 -2.16 -6.62
N GLY A 37 12.78 -2.94 -7.37
CA GLY A 37 12.84 -4.40 -7.27
C GLY A 37 11.74 -5.17 -8.01
N ILE A 38 10.93 -4.50 -8.83
CA ILE A 38 9.85 -5.12 -9.61
C ILE A 38 10.05 -4.85 -11.10
N VAL A 39 9.89 -5.89 -11.92
CA VAL A 39 9.73 -5.77 -13.38
C VAL A 39 8.44 -6.47 -13.79
N THR A 40 7.72 -5.90 -14.77
CA THR A 40 6.49 -6.52 -15.27
C THR A 40 6.63 -6.86 -16.73
N PHE A 41 6.13 -8.04 -17.09
CA PHE A 41 6.27 -8.60 -18.43
C PHE A 41 5.11 -9.55 -18.71
N ARG A 42 5.04 -10.04 -19.93
CA ARG A 42 4.14 -11.13 -20.30
C ARG A 42 4.79 -12.00 -21.37
N ARG A 43 4.37 -13.25 -21.49
CA ARG A 43 4.66 -14.06 -22.66
C ARG A 43 3.81 -13.57 -23.83
N ARG A 44 4.45 -13.27 -24.95
CA ARG A 44 3.83 -12.90 -26.21
C ARG A 44 4.51 -13.67 -27.35
N PRO A 45 3.98 -14.85 -27.71
CA PRO A 45 4.40 -15.52 -28.94
C PRO A 45 4.07 -14.63 -30.14
N SER A 46 4.97 -14.55 -31.12
CA SER A 46 4.80 -13.69 -32.31
C SER A 46 3.57 -14.01 -33.17
N SER A 47 2.91 -15.14 -32.93
CA SER A 47 1.72 -15.61 -33.64
C SER A 47 0.39 -15.21 -32.99
N VAL A 48 0.42 -14.54 -31.82
CA VAL A 48 -0.78 -14.22 -31.02
C VAL A 48 -0.82 -12.73 -30.69
N ASP A 49 -1.81 -12.02 -31.24
CA ASP A 49 -2.06 -10.60 -30.96
C ASP A 49 -3.38 -10.32 -30.22
N ASP A 50 -4.20 -11.35 -29.99
CA ASP A 50 -5.47 -11.21 -29.25
C ASP A 50 -5.21 -11.08 -27.75
N GLU A 51 -5.58 -9.93 -27.18
CA GLU A 51 -5.34 -9.62 -25.76
C GLU A 51 -6.02 -10.60 -24.81
N ALA A 52 -7.20 -11.13 -25.15
CA ALA A 52 -7.89 -12.11 -24.32
C ALA A 52 -7.19 -13.47 -24.36
N ILE A 53 -6.60 -13.85 -25.49
CA ILE A 53 -5.74 -15.04 -25.58
C ILE A 53 -4.47 -14.83 -24.76
N LEU A 54 -3.80 -13.67 -24.91
CA LEU A 54 -2.58 -13.34 -24.15
C LEU A 54 -2.83 -13.35 -22.64
N GLU A 55 -3.96 -12.81 -22.19
CA GLU A 55 -4.36 -12.84 -20.79
C GLU A 55 -4.53 -14.28 -20.28
N ARG A 56 -5.25 -15.13 -21.02
CA ARG A 56 -5.41 -16.55 -20.65
C ARG A 56 -4.09 -17.30 -20.61
N VAL A 57 -3.21 -17.10 -21.59
CA VAL A 57 -1.87 -17.70 -21.65
C VAL A 57 -1.06 -17.32 -20.43
N ASN A 58 -0.98 -16.02 -20.12
CA ASN A 58 -0.17 -15.54 -19.01
C ASN A 58 -0.74 -15.92 -17.64
N ALA A 59 -2.07 -15.94 -17.50
CA ALA A 59 -2.70 -16.47 -16.30
C ALA A 59 -2.36 -17.94 -16.06
N SER A 60 -2.40 -18.76 -17.12
CA SER A 60 -2.04 -20.18 -17.03
C SER A 60 -0.57 -20.40 -16.71
N ILE A 61 0.33 -19.54 -17.23
CA ILE A 61 1.75 -19.57 -16.88
C ILE A 61 1.94 -19.31 -15.38
N ALA A 62 1.33 -18.27 -14.83
CA ALA A 62 1.43 -17.95 -13.41
C ALA A 62 0.97 -19.14 -12.54
N GLU A 63 -0.22 -19.68 -12.81
CA GLU A 63 -0.77 -20.83 -12.09
C GLU A 63 0.15 -22.06 -12.16
N ARG A 64 0.71 -22.35 -13.33
CA ARG A 64 1.61 -23.51 -13.52
C ARG A 64 2.95 -23.33 -12.81
N MET A 65 3.51 -22.10 -12.81
CA MET A 65 4.74 -21.79 -12.07
C MET A 65 4.51 -22.01 -10.57
N GLU A 66 3.42 -21.47 -10.02
CA GLU A 66 3.07 -21.62 -8.60
C GLU A 66 2.83 -23.10 -8.23
N ARG A 67 2.06 -23.84 -9.03
CA ARG A 67 1.82 -25.27 -8.81
C ARG A 67 3.08 -26.11 -8.91
N GLY A 68 4.08 -25.66 -9.68
CA GLY A 68 5.40 -26.29 -9.77
C GLY A 68 6.22 -26.15 -8.48
N GLY A 69 5.93 -25.15 -7.64
CA GLY A 69 6.58 -24.93 -6.34
C GLY A 69 8.02 -24.39 -6.42
N GLU A 70 8.58 -24.24 -7.62
CA GLU A 70 9.94 -23.71 -7.84
C GLU A 70 9.96 -22.17 -7.80
N VAL A 71 8.92 -21.53 -8.33
CA VAL A 71 8.84 -20.07 -8.47
C VAL A 71 7.43 -19.61 -8.14
N PHE A 72 7.33 -18.62 -7.26
CA PHE A 72 6.11 -17.85 -7.06
C PHE A 72 6.18 -16.56 -7.89
N ILE A 73 5.16 -16.30 -8.70
CA ILE A 73 5.09 -15.08 -9.50
C ILE A 73 3.71 -14.43 -9.36
N SER A 74 3.70 -13.18 -8.91
CA SER A 74 2.44 -12.45 -8.77
C SER A 74 1.96 -11.90 -10.11
N THR A 75 0.69 -11.51 -10.19
CA THR A 75 0.05 -11.01 -11.42
C THR A 75 -0.57 -9.64 -11.18
N GLY A 76 -0.88 -8.93 -12.26
CA GLY A 76 -1.52 -7.61 -12.18
C GLY A 76 -2.01 -7.10 -13.53
N ARG A 77 -2.35 -5.81 -13.58
CA ARG A 77 -2.63 -5.12 -14.84
C ARG A 77 -1.80 -3.86 -14.98
N VAL A 78 -1.23 -3.63 -16.16
CA VAL A 78 -0.55 -2.39 -16.54
C VAL A 78 -1.26 -1.84 -17.76
N ARG A 79 -1.79 -0.61 -17.65
CA ARG A 79 -2.56 0.06 -18.73
C ARG A 79 -3.68 -0.82 -19.30
N GLY A 80 -4.32 -1.61 -18.44
CA GLY A 80 -5.40 -2.51 -18.83
C GLY A 80 -4.97 -3.87 -19.38
N SER A 81 -3.68 -4.12 -19.60
CA SER A 81 -3.15 -5.42 -20.05
C SER A 81 -2.74 -6.30 -18.88
N TYR A 82 -2.97 -7.62 -18.98
CA TYR A 82 -2.55 -8.58 -17.97
C TYR A 82 -1.02 -8.75 -17.97
N VAL A 83 -0.41 -8.76 -16.79
CA VAL A 83 1.04 -8.89 -16.64
C VAL A 83 1.42 -9.90 -15.57
N LEU A 84 2.54 -10.56 -15.79
CA LEU A 84 3.33 -11.23 -14.76
C LEU A 84 4.22 -10.18 -14.07
N ARG A 85 4.33 -10.27 -12.73
CA ARG A 85 5.10 -9.35 -11.90
C ARG A 85 6.18 -10.13 -11.17
N LEU A 86 7.42 -9.96 -11.62
CA LEU A 86 8.59 -10.52 -10.95
C LEU A 86 9.09 -9.52 -9.92
N CYS A 87 8.88 -9.84 -8.65
CA CYS A 87 9.30 -9.04 -7.50
C CYS A 87 10.52 -9.71 -6.86
N ILE A 88 11.70 -9.11 -7.01
CA ILE A 88 12.97 -9.65 -6.49
C ILE A 88 13.33 -8.83 -5.25
N LEU A 89 12.78 -9.25 -4.12
CA LEU A 89 13.00 -8.59 -2.82
C LEU A 89 13.63 -9.52 -1.77
N ASN A 90 13.68 -10.82 -2.06
CA ASN A 90 14.39 -11.75 -1.21
C ASN A 90 15.90 -11.59 -1.44
N HIS A 91 16.61 -11.14 -0.41
CA HIS A 91 18.05 -10.89 -0.48
C HIS A 91 18.88 -12.14 -0.77
N SER A 92 18.32 -13.34 -0.62
CA SER A 92 19.02 -14.59 -0.95
C SER A 92 18.84 -15.02 -2.40
N THR A 93 18.03 -14.32 -3.19
CA THR A 93 17.80 -14.65 -4.59
C THR A 93 19.07 -14.44 -5.41
N SER A 94 19.34 -15.40 -6.29
CA SER A 94 20.47 -15.42 -7.21
C SER A 94 20.03 -15.15 -8.64
N GLU A 95 20.98 -14.73 -9.48
CA GLU A 95 20.77 -14.53 -10.92
C GLU A 95 20.25 -15.79 -11.62
N ALA A 96 20.76 -16.97 -11.23
CA ALA A 96 20.32 -18.26 -11.77
C ALA A 96 18.84 -18.55 -11.48
N GLU A 97 18.32 -18.15 -10.31
CA GLU A 97 16.90 -18.32 -9.97
C GLU A 97 16.01 -17.34 -10.76
N VAL A 98 16.50 -16.12 -11.00
CA VAL A 98 15.82 -15.14 -11.86
C VAL A 98 15.74 -15.65 -13.29
N ASP A 99 16.86 -16.14 -13.82
CA ASP A 99 16.93 -16.74 -15.15
C ASP A 99 15.99 -17.93 -15.30
N ARG A 100 15.96 -18.79 -14.27
CA ARG A 100 15.07 -19.95 -14.24
C ARG A 100 13.60 -19.54 -14.24
N ALA A 101 13.23 -18.49 -13.49
CA ALA A 101 11.86 -17.96 -13.49
C ALA A 101 11.45 -17.43 -14.87
N LEU A 102 12.34 -16.71 -15.56
CA LEU A 102 12.09 -16.18 -16.90
C LEU A 102 12.05 -17.29 -17.95
N GLU A 103 12.91 -18.30 -17.85
CA GLU A 103 12.89 -19.48 -18.71
C GLU A 103 11.56 -20.23 -18.57
N LEU A 104 11.10 -20.46 -17.34
CA LEU A 104 9.80 -21.08 -17.08
C LEU A 104 8.67 -20.26 -17.72
N ALA A 105 8.65 -18.95 -17.50
CA ALA A 105 7.63 -18.09 -18.10
C ALA A 105 7.64 -18.12 -19.64
N ALA A 106 8.83 -18.23 -20.24
CA ALA A 106 8.99 -18.29 -21.69
C ALA A 106 8.68 -19.66 -22.30
N THR A 107 8.89 -20.77 -21.58
CA THR A 107 8.91 -22.12 -22.16
C THR A 107 7.79 -23.03 -21.68
N LEU A 108 7.14 -22.73 -20.56
CA LEU A 108 6.08 -23.57 -20.01
C LEU A 108 5.01 -23.84 -21.07
N ALA A 109 4.65 -25.10 -21.25
CA ALA A 109 3.54 -25.47 -22.11
C ALA A 109 2.25 -24.83 -21.57
N VAL A 110 1.47 -24.24 -22.45
CA VAL A 110 0.16 -23.65 -22.16
C VAL A 110 -0.87 -24.35 -23.03
N ASP A 111 -2.00 -24.75 -22.43
CA ASP A 111 -3.07 -25.41 -23.18
C ASP A 111 -3.73 -24.39 -24.13
N ALA A 112 -4.22 -24.85 -25.28
CA ALA A 112 -4.75 -23.98 -26.35
C ALA A 112 -6.00 -23.17 -25.94
N ALA A 113 -6.63 -23.51 -24.82
CA ALA A 113 -7.75 -22.77 -24.23
C ALA A 113 -7.74 -22.94 -22.71
N PRO A 114 -6.93 -22.15 -21.97
CA PRO A 114 -7.06 -22.10 -20.53
C PRO A 114 -8.46 -21.60 -20.17
N GLY A 115 -9.05 -22.11 -19.09
CA GLY A 115 -10.24 -21.49 -18.52
C GLY A 115 -9.99 -20.00 -18.21
N PRO A 116 -11.04 -19.18 -18.03
CA PRO A 116 -10.84 -17.83 -17.52
C PRO A 116 -9.97 -17.90 -16.25
N PRO A 117 -9.07 -16.93 -16.02
CA PRO A 117 -8.19 -16.93 -14.85
C PRO A 117 -9.03 -17.18 -13.61
N THR A 118 -8.87 -18.35 -13.01
CA THR A 118 -9.44 -18.61 -11.70
C THR A 118 -8.57 -17.81 -10.74
N VAL A 119 -8.93 -16.56 -10.49
CA VAL A 119 -8.37 -15.80 -9.37
C VAL A 119 -8.97 -16.38 -8.10
N THR A 120 -8.65 -17.64 -7.79
CA THR A 120 -8.56 -18.07 -6.41
C THR A 120 -7.21 -17.57 -5.94
N ARG A 121 -7.13 -16.25 -5.68
CA ARG A 121 -6.27 -15.86 -4.57
C ARG A 121 -6.76 -16.73 -3.42
N GLU A 122 -5.87 -17.52 -2.83
CA GLU A 122 -6.03 -17.80 -1.41
C GLU A 122 -6.10 -16.42 -0.75
N SER A 123 -7.33 -15.92 -0.60
CA SER A 123 -7.65 -15.11 0.55
C SER A 123 -7.36 -16.04 1.71
N TYR A 124 -6.12 -16.05 2.19
CA TYR A 124 -5.86 -16.47 3.55
C TYR A 124 -6.89 -15.68 4.36
N PRO A 125 -7.82 -16.32 5.09
CA PRO A 125 -8.71 -15.59 5.98
C PRO A 125 -7.89 -14.77 6.99
N ALA A 126 -6.66 -15.22 7.26
CA ALA A 126 -5.65 -14.49 8.03
C ALA A 126 -5.11 -13.20 7.35
N ILE A 127 -5.29 -13.00 6.04
CA ILE A 127 -4.98 -11.75 5.31
C ILE A 127 -6.21 -10.81 5.24
N GLU A 128 -7.38 -11.20 5.75
CA GLU A 128 -8.36 -10.17 6.16
C GLU A 128 -7.83 -9.36 7.35
N ALA A 129 -7.03 -10.02 8.20
CA ALA A 129 -6.11 -9.38 9.14
C ALA A 129 -4.75 -9.07 8.48
N SER A 130 -4.78 -8.36 7.36
CA SER A 130 -3.60 -7.60 6.97
C SER A 130 -3.26 -6.66 8.14
N TRP A 131 -1.99 -6.63 8.57
CA TRP A 131 -1.34 -5.55 9.32
C TRP A 131 -1.75 -4.14 8.85
N VAL A 132 -2.15 -4.03 7.59
CA VAL A 132 -2.86 -2.89 7.01
C VAL A 132 -4.33 -3.30 6.87
N GLY A 133 -5.09 -3.32 7.96
CA GLY A 133 -6.48 -3.78 7.95
C GLY A 133 -7.31 -2.88 7.06
N ARG A 134 -8.07 -3.42 6.10
CA ARG A 134 -8.99 -2.57 5.32
C ARG A 134 -10.06 -2.04 6.25
N SER A 135 -10.38 -0.76 6.08
CA SER A 135 -11.50 -0.14 6.78
C SER A 135 -12.79 -0.92 6.53
N SER A 136 -13.55 -1.25 7.58
CA SER A 136 -14.88 -1.88 7.49
C SER A 136 -15.95 -0.88 7.03
N LEU A 137 -15.56 0.35 6.69
CA LEU A 137 -16.45 1.45 6.35
C LEU A 137 -16.79 1.42 4.86
N ASP A 138 -17.97 1.92 4.51
CA ASP A 138 -18.34 2.28 3.14
C ASP A 138 -18.22 3.80 2.92
N VAL A 139 -18.55 4.24 1.71
CA VAL A 139 -18.43 5.66 1.31
C VAL A 139 -19.32 6.55 2.17
N ASP A 140 -20.53 6.09 2.48
CA ASP A 140 -21.49 6.85 3.28
C ASP A 140 -21.02 6.98 4.73
N ALA A 141 -20.47 5.90 5.31
CA ALA A 141 -19.89 5.89 6.64
C ALA A 141 -18.69 6.83 6.74
N ILE A 142 -17.77 6.84 5.76
CA ILE A 142 -16.65 7.81 5.73
C ILE A 142 -17.17 9.24 5.68
N ARG A 143 -18.13 9.52 4.80
CA ARG A 143 -18.68 10.87 4.61
C ARG A 143 -19.55 11.34 5.79
N SER A 144 -19.92 10.43 6.70
CA SER A 144 -20.60 10.79 7.95
C SER A 144 -19.69 11.53 8.94
N PHE A 145 -18.37 11.37 8.85
CA PHE A 145 -17.42 12.10 9.68
C PHE A 145 -17.23 13.52 9.18
N ALA A 146 -17.31 14.50 10.08
CA ALA A 146 -17.24 15.92 9.74
C ALA A 146 -15.95 16.31 8.98
N LEU A 147 -14.85 15.60 9.22
CA LEU A 147 -13.59 15.77 8.50
C LEU A 147 -13.71 15.42 7.01
N PHE A 148 -14.51 14.41 6.66
CA PHE A 148 -14.64 13.86 5.30
C PHE A 148 -15.97 14.23 4.61
N ALA A 149 -16.85 14.98 5.28
CA ALA A 149 -18.21 15.26 4.79
C ALA A 149 -18.27 15.96 3.42
N SER A 150 -17.22 16.71 3.05
CA SER A 150 -17.13 17.41 1.78
C SER A 150 -16.51 16.59 0.65
N LEU A 151 -16.04 15.36 0.92
CA LEU A 151 -15.44 14.52 -0.12
C LEU A 151 -16.50 14.09 -1.14
N ASP A 152 -16.11 14.10 -2.41
CA ASP A 152 -16.87 13.43 -3.46
C ASP A 152 -16.68 11.90 -3.38
N GLY A 153 -17.38 11.15 -4.25
CA GLY A 153 -17.34 9.69 -4.25
C GLY A 153 -15.96 9.12 -4.53
N GLU A 154 -15.24 9.66 -5.51
CA GLU A 154 -13.90 9.19 -5.90
C GLU A 154 -12.88 9.45 -4.79
N GLN A 155 -12.95 10.63 -4.16
CA GLN A 155 -12.12 11.00 -3.03
C GLN A 155 -12.38 10.10 -1.81
N ALA A 156 -13.65 9.84 -1.49
CA ALA A 156 -14.03 8.96 -0.39
C ALA A 156 -13.60 7.51 -0.64
N GLU A 157 -13.78 6.99 -1.86
CA GLU A 157 -13.28 5.66 -2.26
C GLU A 157 -11.76 5.57 -2.10
N ARG A 158 -11.03 6.63 -2.47
CA ARG A 158 -9.58 6.66 -2.28
C ARG A 158 -9.17 6.62 -0.81
N VAL A 159 -9.92 7.29 0.07
CA VAL A 159 -9.71 7.19 1.52
C VAL A 159 -9.95 5.75 1.98
N LEU A 160 -11.04 5.11 1.57
CA LEU A 160 -11.34 3.72 1.92
C LEU A 160 -10.26 2.74 1.46
N HIS A 161 -9.65 2.98 0.30
CA HIS A 161 -8.63 2.10 -0.25
C HIS A 161 -7.27 2.27 0.43
N ALA A 162 -6.92 3.49 0.83
CA ALA A 162 -5.60 3.82 1.34
C ALA A 162 -5.51 3.91 2.87
N ALA A 163 -6.62 4.18 3.55
CA ALA A 163 -6.68 4.19 5.01
C ALA A 163 -6.80 2.76 5.56
N HIS A 164 -6.31 2.57 6.78
CA HIS A 164 -6.44 1.31 7.50
C HIS A 164 -7.01 1.52 8.90
N GLU A 165 -7.52 0.46 9.51
CA GLU A 165 -7.97 0.50 10.90
C GLU A 165 -6.85 0.11 11.88
N HIS A 166 -6.75 0.86 12.98
CA HIS A 166 -5.96 0.50 14.15
C HIS A 166 -6.87 0.27 15.35
N HIS A 167 -6.69 -0.86 16.03
CA HIS A 167 -7.48 -1.24 17.21
C HIS A 167 -6.57 -1.16 18.42
N ALA A 168 -6.81 -0.16 19.27
CA ALA A 168 -6.02 0.09 20.45
C ALA A 168 -6.72 -0.45 21.70
N VAL A 169 -5.97 -1.11 22.58
CA VAL A 169 -6.47 -1.54 23.90
C VAL A 169 -6.36 -0.40 24.93
N THR A 170 -7.16 -0.46 26.00
CA THR A 170 -7.06 0.53 27.09
C THR A 170 -5.63 0.64 27.63
N GLY A 171 -5.12 1.87 27.70
CA GLY A 171 -3.77 2.19 28.17
C GLY A 171 -2.69 2.13 27.09
N GLU A 172 -3.01 1.71 25.88
CA GLU A 172 -2.07 1.70 24.76
C GLU A 172 -1.72 3.12 24.30
N ALA A 173 -0.42 3.42 24.17
CA ALA A 173 0.06 4.66 23.56
C ALA A 173 0.03 4.52 22.03
N VAL A 174 -0.97 5.13 21.40
CA VAL A 174 -1.14 5.17 19.94
C VAL A 174 -0.07 6.06 19.30
N ILE A 175 0.28 7.15 19.98
CA ILE A 175 1.37 8.05 19.62
C ILE A 175 2.18 8.32 20.88
N GLU A 176 3.50 8.34 20.76
CA GLU A 176 4.37 8.91 21.80
C GLU A 176 4.91 10.27 21.35
N GLN A 177 5.00 11.20 22.31
CA GLN A 177 5.61 12.51 22.09
C GLN A 177 7.03 12.36 21.51
N TRP A 178 7.41 13.27 20.62
CA TRP A 178 8.71 13.34 19.92
C TRP A 178 8.96 12.26 18.88
N GLN A 179 8.04 11.31 18.69
CA GLN A 179 8.13 10.38 17.56
C GLN A 179 8.08 11.11 16.22
N VAL A 180 8.67 10.49 15.20
CA VAL A 180 8.76 11.00 13.82
C VAL A 180 7.68 10.44 12.89
N SER A 181 6.72 9.67 13.43
CA SER A 181 5.59 9.15 12.65
C SER A 181 4.72 10.31 12.13
N ARG A 182 4.09 10.11 10.96
CA ARG A 182 3.38 11.18 10.23
C ARG A 182 1.92 10.84 9.90
N ASP A 183 1.33 9.88 10.58
CA ASP A 183 -0.04 9.47 10.33
C ASP A 183 -1.06 10.38 11.02
N LEU A 184 -2.21 10.55 10.39
CA LEU A 184 -3.41 11.17 10.95
C LEU A 184 -4.36 10.07 11.42
N TYR A 185 -4.97 10.25 12.58
CA TYR A 185 -5.91 9.30 13.17
C TYR A 185 -7.27 9.94 13.36
N VAL A 186 -8.34 9.23 13.01
CA VAL A 186 -9.73 9.59 13.30
C VAL A 186 -10.33 8.55 14.22
N VAL A 187 -10.96 8.96 15.32
CA VAL A 187 -11.60 8.04 16.26
C VAL A 187 -12.91 7.54 15.65
N LEU A 188 -13.01 6.24 15.36
CA LEU A 188 -14.24 5.62 14.86
C LEU A 188 -15.17 5.23 16.01
N ASN A 189 -14.59 4.66 17.08
CA ASN A 189 -15.26 4.25 18.30
C ASN A 189 -14.24 4.28 19.45
N GLY A 190 -14.70 4.48 20.68
CA GLY A 190 -13.85 4.57 21.86
C GLY A 190 -13.42 6.01 22.16
N ALA A 191 -12.34 6.15 22.93
CA ALA A 191 -11.81 7.45 23.34
C ALA A 191 -10.30 7.40 23.61
N VAL A 192 -9.63 8.51 23.33
CA VAL A 192 -8.19 8.71 23.59
C VAL A 192 -7.94 9.95 24.44
N ALA A 193 -6.94 9.90 25.31
CA ALA A 193 -6.42 11.04 26.04
C ALA A 193 -5.18 11.60 25.33
N ILE A 194 -5.08 12.92 25.23
CA ILE A 194 -3.89 13.64 24.77
C ILE A 194 -3.14 14.11 26.01
N LEU A 195 -1.84 13.79 26.07
CA LEU A 195 -0.93 14.16 27.14
C LEU A 195 0.25 14.96 26.57
N VAL A 196 0.49 16.15 27.12
CA VAL A 196 1.65 16.99 26.78
C VAL A 196 2.54 17.01 28.01
N ASP A 197 3.80 16.60 27.85
CA ASP A 197 4.78 16.51 28.94
C ASP A 197 4.28 15.69 30.16
N GLY A 198 3.39 14.72 29.90
CA GLY A 198 2.78 13.84 30.90
C GLY A 198 1.45 14.34 31.48
N ASP A 199 1.07 15.59 31.26
CA ASP A 199 -0.19 16.15 31.75
C ASP A 199 -1.32 15.97 30.74
N ARG A 200 -2.47 15.46 31.18
CA ARG A 200 -3.64 15.26 30.31
C ARG A 200 -4.27 16.60 29.97
N VAL A 201 -4.19 17.00 28.70
CA VAL A 201 -4.74 18.28 28.20
C VAL A 201 -6.15 18.16 27.64
N ARG A 202 -6.51 16.99 27.06
CA ARG A 202 -7.82 16.77 26.40
C ARG A 202 -8.13 15.28 26.27
N THR A 203 -9.41 14.94 26.14
CA THR A 203 -9.89 13.64 25.66
C THR A 203 -10.63 13.83 24.34
N LEU A 204 -10.40 12.95 23.37
CA LEU A 204 -11.09 12.91 22.09
C LEU A 204 -11.96 11.65 21.97
N GLY A 205 -13.15 11.81 21.41
CA GLY A 205 -14.12 10.73 21.15
C GLY A 205 -14.45 10.55 19.67
N PRO A 206 -15.50 9.76 19.34
CA PRO A 206 -15.83 9.40 17.97
C PRO A 206 -16.05 10.61 17.04
N GLY A 207 -15.44 10.54 15.85
CA GLY A 207 -15.44 11.57 14.82
C GLY A 207 -14.42 12.68 15.00
N GLU A 208 -13.75 12.75 16.16
CA GLU A 208 -12.61 13.64 16.36
C GLU A 208 -11.31 12.99 15.84
N PHE A 209 -10.30 13.83 15.57
CA PHE A 209 -9.04 13.39 14.97
C PHE A 209 -7.82 13.98 15.67
N PHE A 210 -6.66 13.33 15.51
CA PHE A 210 -5.38 13.75 16.07
C PHE A 210 -4.18 13.33 15.20
N GLY A 211 -3.03 13.94 15.43
CA GLY A 211 -1.78 13.63 14.72
C GLY A 211 -1.54 14.49 13.47
N GLU A 212 -2.44 15.41 13.17
CA GLU A 212 -2.42 16.31 12.01
C GLU A 212 -1.17 17.18 11.93
N LEU A 213 -0.62 17.64 13.07
CA LEU A 213 0.56 18.51 13.06
C LEU A 213 1.79 17.84 12.42
N ALA A 214 1.92 16.51 12.56
CA ALA A 214 2.99 15.73 11.95
C ALA A 214 2.64 15.26 10.52
N ALA A 215 1.36 15.06 10.23
CA ALA A 215 0.87 14.62 8.94
C ALA A 215 0.94 15.71 7.86
N ILE A 216 0.70 16.98 8.22
CA ILE A 216 0.76 18.11 7.28
C ILE A 216 2.20 18.35 6.80
N ASP A 217 2.35 18.64 5.51
CA ASP A 217 3.56 19.22 4.93
C ASP A 217 3.57 20.74 5.16
N TRP A 218 4.50 21.20 6.00
CA TRP A 218 4.69 22.61 6.33
C TRP A 218 5.61 23.34 5.34
N GLY A 219 5.96 22.68 4.22
CA GLY A 219 6.82 23.19 3.17
C GLY A 219 8.05 22.29 2.95
N ALA A 220 8.41 22.09 1.69
CA ALA A 220 9.55 21.27 1.27
C ALA A 220 9.56 19.83 1.85
N GLY A 221 8.38 19.25 2.11
CA GLY A 221 8.23 17.91 2.67
C GLY A 221 8.41 17.84 4.19
N TYR A 222 8.59 18.96 4.88
CA TYR A 222 8.83 19.02 6.31
C TYR A 222 7.56 18.73 7.12
N GLY A 223 7.65 17.77 8.03
CA GLY A 223 6.64 17.47 9.04
C GLY A 223 7.18 17.74 10.44
N ARG A 224 6.31 18.16 11.37
CA ARG A 224 6.70 18.30 12.78
C ARG A 224 6.77 16.92 13.45
N THR A 225 7.55 16.80 14.52
CA THR A 225 7.48 15.64 15.41
C THR A 225 6.14 15.62 16.16
N ARG A 226 5.78 14.48 16.73
CA ARG A 226 4.59 14.35 17.57
C ARG A 226 4.69 15.27 18.79
N SER A 227 3.80 16.26 18.88
CA SER A 227 3.83 17.26 19.96
C SER A 227 3.28 16.75 21.30
N ALA A 228 2.59 15.61 21.30
CA ALA A 228 1.93 15.03 22.47
C ALA A 228 1.93 13.50 22.38
N THR A 229 1.81 12.85 23.53
CA THR A 229 1.46 11.42 23.63
C THR A 229 -0.06 11.29 23.54
N VAL A 230 -0.53 10.25 22.85
CA VAL A 230 -1.96 9.93 22.73
C VAL A 230 -2.18 8.51 23.20
N THR A 231 -3.03 8.33 24.22
CA THR A 231 -3.26 7.03 24.87
C THR A 231 -4.74 6.67 24.82
N ALA A 232 -5.07 5.44 24.42
CA ALA A 232 -6.44 4.95 24.46
C ALA A 232 -6.93 4.84 25.91
N THR A 233 -8.09 5.45 26.23
CA THR A 233 -8.69 5.39 27.58
C THR A 233 -9.70 4.26 27.74
N GLU A 234 -10.07 3.63 26.63
CA GLU A 234 -10.93 2.45 26.52
C GLU A 234 -10.60 1.71 25.21
N PRO A 235 -11.13 0.50 24.93
CA PRO A 235 -10.94 -0.17 23.65
C PRO A 235 -11.39 0.76 22.51
N THR A 236 -10.46 1.11 21.62
CA THR A 236 -10.66 2.21 20.66
C THR A 236 -10.35 1.73 19.25
N ARG A 237 -11.24 2.05 18.31
CA ARG A 237 -11.02 1.84 16.86
C ARG A 237 -10.69 3.17 16.22
N LEU A 238 -9.61 3.20 15.45
CA LEU A 238 -9.12 4.38 14.76
C LEU A 238 -9.04 4.11 13.26
N LEU A 239 -9.36 5.12 12.45
CA LEU A 239 -9.00 5.16 11.04
C LEU A 239 -7.67 5.89 10.91
N VAL A 240 -6.70 5.27 10.25
CA VAL A 240 -5.34 5.78 10.08
C VAL A 240 -5.11 6.17 8.63
N LEU A 241 -4.72 7.41 8.41
CA LEU A 241 -4.36 7.96 7.10
C LEU A 241 -2.88 8.33 7.12
N ASP A 242 -2.11 7.82 6.16
CA ASP A 242 -0.71 8.22 6.03
C ASP A 242 -0.59 9.69 5.55
N TRP A 243 0.60 10.26 5.75
CA TRP A 243 0.87 11.65 5.37
C TRP A 243 0.70 11.90 3.87
N VAL A 244 0.95 10.92 3.00
CA VAL A 244 0.82 11.09 1.54
C VAL A 244 -0.64 11.29 1.17
N LEU A 245 -1.53 10.47 1.73
CA LEU A 245 -2.98 10.59 1.55
C LEU A 245 -3.50 11.91 2.12
N VAL A 246 -3.08 12.29 3.33
CA VAL A 246 -3.48 13.56 3.95
C VAL A 246 -3.11 14.75 3.08
N ASN A 247 -1.87 14.82 2.60
CA ASN A 247 -1.42 15.94 1.78
C ASN A 247 -2.00 15.92 0.36
N TRP A 248 -2.36 14.74 -0.16
CA TRP A 248 -3.16 14.64 -1.38
C TRP A 248 -4.57 15.21 -1.15
N LEU A 249 -5.25 14.83 -0.06
CA LEU A 249 -6.58 15.34 0.31
C LEU A 249 -6.58 16.85 0.51
N MET A 250 -5.55 17.43 1.14
CA MET A 250 -5.45 18.88 1.30
C MET A 250 -5.44 19.61 -0.06
N LYS A 251 -4.89 19.01 -1.11
CA LYS A 251 -4.86 19.58 -2.47
C LYS A 251 -6.14 19.29 -3.26
N ALA A 252 -6.67 18.08 -3.12
CA ALA A 252 -7.81 17.60 -3.89
C ALA A 252 -9.17 18.06 -3.34
N ALA A 253 -9.27 18.26 -2.01
CA ALA A 253 -10.49 18.63 -1.31
C ALA A 253 -10.26 19.84 -0.39
N PRO A 254 -10.47 21.08 -0.88
CA PRO A 254 -10.16 22.30 -0.13
C PRO A 254 -10.82 22.37 1.25
N ALA A 255 -12.09 21.97 1.37
CA ALA A 255 -12.80 21.97 2.65
C ALA A 255 -12.24 20.96 3.67
N PHE A 256 -11.58 19.88 3.23
CA PHE A 256 -10.82 19.00 4.12
C PHE A 256 -9.56 19.73 4.64
N GLY A 257 -8.81 20.35 3.73
CA GLY A 257 -7.62 21.13 4.05
C GLY A 257 -7.91 22.26 5.05
N GLU A 258 -8.94 23.07 4.78
CA GLU A 258 -9.35 24.18 5.67
C GLU A 258 -9.68 23.70 7.08
N ARG A 259 -10.39 22.57 7.23
CA ARG A 259 -10.70 21.99 8.55
C ARG A 259 -9.43 21.54 9.27
N LEU A 260 -8.52 20.88 8.56
CA LEU A 260 -7.27 20.37 9.13
C LEU A 260 -6.33 21.52 9.54
N GLU A 261 -6.21 22.55 8.71
CA GLU A 261 -5.41 23.75 9.00
C GLU A 261 -6.00 24.57 10.16
N THR A 262 -7.32 24.70 10.24
CA THR A 262 -8.00 25.38 11.36
C THR A 262 -7.70 24.67 12.68
N ALA A 263 -7.91 23.36 12.73
CA ALA A 263 -7.61 22.55 13.90
C ALA A 263 -6.12 22.61 14.29
N SER A 264 -5.23 22.58 13.29
CA SER A 264 -3.78 22.69 13.50
C SER A 264 -3.39 24.01 14.15
N ARG A 265 -3.98 25.13 13.70
CA ARG A 265 -3.71 26.47 14.23
C ARG A 265 -4.18 26.61 15.67
N GLU A 266 -5.38 26.11 15.98
CA GLU A 266 -5.93 26.11 17.34
C GLU A 266 -5.07 25.30 18.30
N ARG A 267 -4.61 24.12 17.87
CA ARG A 267 -3.78 23.22 18.70
C ARG A 267 -2.37 23.76 18.90
N LEU A 268 -1.77 24.37 17.88
CA LEU A 268 -0.48 25.03 18.01
C LEU A 268 -0.51 26.22 18.97
N ALA A 269 -1.64 26.93 19.09
CA ALA A 269 -1.79 28.00 20.05
C ALA A 269 -1.96 27.51 21.51
N ALA A 270 -2.20 26.21 21.70
CA ALA A 270 -2.43 25.58 22.99
C ALA A 270 -1.24 24.72 23.48
N LEU A 271 -0.18 24.60 22.68
CA LEU A 271 1.11 23.98 23.04
C LEU A 271 2.07 25.04 23.58
#